data_AF-A0A1W9T6F5-F1
#
_entry.id   AF-A0A1W9T6F5-F1
#
_cell.length_a   1.000
_cell.length_b   1.000
_cell.length_c   1.000
_cell.angle_alpha   90.00
_cell.angle_beta   90.00
_cell.angle_gamma   90.00
#
_symmetry.space_group_name_H-M   'P 1'
#
loop_
_entity.id
_entity.type
_entity.pdbx_description
1 polymer ?
#
loop_
_entity_poly.entity_id
_entity_poly.type
_entity_poly.pdbx_seq_one_letter_code
_entity_poly.pdbx_strand_id
1 'polypeptide(L)'
;MASAVDLEGFFDDALKVFEEAAARSAKSNIAWEMNELTGGRIAGQWHGQWHYIYEIALDAGVKLVYGSDAHTPDAIGTHRFVDSLLSKLPKGCLGRPEEVIKK
;
A
#
# COMPACT_ATOMS: atom_id res chain seq x y z
N MET A 1 16.23 -9.31 -2.84
CA MET A 1 15.36 -10.15 -2.00
C MET A 1 13.95 -9.98 -2.51
N ALA A 2 13.51 -10.87 -3.40
CA ALA A 2 12.16 -10.89 -3.95
C ALA A 2 11.38 -12.00 -3.23
N SER A 3 10.18 -11.66 -2.73
CA SER A 3 9.18 -12.48 -2.02
C SER A 3 9.70 -13.68 -1.21
N ALA A 4 9.91 -13.50 0.10
CA ALA A 4 10.13 -14.61 1.04
C ALA A 4 8.85 -15.44 1.32
N VAL A 5 7.74 -15.12 0.66
CA VAL A 5 6.44 -15.77 0.82
C VAL A 5 5.95 -16.22 -0.54
N ASP A 6 5.60 -17.49 -0.64
CA ASP A 6 4.85 -18.04 -1.78
C ASP A 6 3.43 -17.51 -1.74
N LEU A 7 3.18 -16.41 -2.45
CA LEU A 7 1.87 -15.77 -2.48
C LEU A 7 0.80 -16.68 -3.11
N GLU A 8 1.16 -17.64 -3.96
CA GLU A 8 0.16 -18.54 -4.58
C GLU A 8 -0.47 -19.46 -3.52
N GLY A 9 0.32 -19.94 -2.57
CA GLY A 9 -0.16 -20.79 -1.47
C GLY A 9 -0.66 -20.03 -0.24
N PHE A 10 -0.19 -18.79 -0.02
CA PHE A 10 -0.37 -18.08 1.25
C PHE A 10 -1.02 -16.70 1.12
N PHE A 11 -1.67 -16.36 0.01
CA PHE A 11 -2.26 -15.05 -0.18
C PHE A 11 -3.22 -14.67 0.96
N ASP A 12 -4.18 -15.54 1.30
CA ASP A 12 -5.17 -15.27 2.34
C ASP A 12 -4.55 -15.18 3.74
N ASP A 13 -3.55 -16.01 4.03
CA ASP A 13 -2.83 -15.95 5.30
C ASP A 13 -1.97 -14.69 5.41
N ALA A 14 -1.39 -14.24 4.29
CA ALA A 14 -0.69 -12.95 4.24
C ALA A 14 -1.65 -11.79 4.51
N LEU A 15 -2.88 -11.82 3.99
CA LEU A 15 -3.88 -10.78 4.27
C LEU A 15 -4.24 -10.70 5.76
N LYS A 16 -4.34 -11.83 6.47
CA LYS A 16 -4.57 -11.82 7.93
C LYS A 16 -3.47 -11.08 8.71
N VAL A 17 -2.21 -11.19 8.26
CA VAL A 17 -1.11 -10.42 8.85
C VAL A 17 -1.32 -8.92 8.66
N PHE A 18 -1.82 -8.50 7.50
CA PHE A 18 -2.17 -7.10 7.23
C PHE A 18 -3.36 -6.63 8.07
N GLU A 19 -4.37 -7.48 8.31
CA GLU A 19 -5.51 -7.14 9.20
C GLU A 19 -5.03 -6.82 10.62
N GLU A 20 -4.18 -7.67 11.19
CA GLU A 20 -3.59 -7.43 12.52
C GLU A 20 -2.70 -6.19 12.54
N ALA A 21 -1.89 -5.99 11.49
CA ALA A 21 -1.02 -4.84 11.37
C ALA A 21 -1.82 -3.53 11.22
N ALA A 22 -2.92 -3.53 10.47
CA ALA A 22 -3.76 -2.36 10.22
C ALA A 22 -4.44 -1.91 11.51
N ALA A 23 -5.02 -2.84 12.28
CA ALA A 23 -5.62 -2.54 13.58
C ALA A 23 -4.63 -1.89 14.55
N ARG A 24 -3.38 -2.40 14.59
CA ARG A 24 -2.31 -1.82 15.42
C ARG A 24 -1.88 -0.45 14.91
N SER A 25 -1.75 -0.31 13.59
CA SER A 25 -1.33 0.94 12.94
C SER A 25 -2.32 2.07 13.21
N ALA A 26 -3.62 1.80 13.08
CA ALA A 26 -4.67 2.76 13.37
C ALA A 26 -4.63 3.24 14.83
N LYS A 27 -4.49 2.31 15.79
CA LYS A 27 -4.36 2.64 17.22
C LYS A 27 -3.12 3.50 17.52
N SER A 28 -2.05 3.31 16.76
CA SER A 28 -0.77 4.01 16.94
C SER A 28 -0.60 5.23 16.04
N ASN A 29 -1.63 5.63 15.27
CA ASN A 29 -1.56 6.71 14.29
C ASN A 29 -0.41 6.53 13.26
N ILE A 30 -0.15 5.29 12.85
CA ILE A 30 0.84 4.96 11.82
C ILE A 30 0.13 4.97 10.47
N ALA A 31 0.61 5.77 9.53
CA ALA A 31 0.15 5.77 8.14
C ALA A 31 0.87 4.69 7.32
N TRP A 32 0.22 4.21 6.26
CA TRP A 32 0.79 3.23 5.33
C TRP A 32 1.11 3.86 3.99
N GLU A 33 2.22 3.44 3.39
CA GLU A 33 2.68 3.94 2.10
C GLU A 33 2.16 3.06 0.94
N MET A 34 1.53 3.72 -0.03
CA MET A 34 1.35 3.22 -1.39
C MET A 34 2.62 3.52 -2.18
N ASN A 35 3.51 2.54 -2.21
CA ASN A 35 4.85 2.68 -2.77
C ASN A 35 4.89 2.28 -4.25
N GLU A 36 5.18 3.23 -5.15
CA GLU A 36 5.24 2.99 -6.60
C GLU A 36 6.26 1.92 -6.98
N LEU A 37 7.44 1.91 -6.33
CA LEU A 37 8.51 0.95 -6.64
C LEU A 37 8.06 -0.50 -6.42
N THR A 38 7.07 -0.72 -5.55
CA THR A 38 6.43 -2.03 -5.36
C THR A 38 5.93 -2.61 -6.67
N GLY A 39 5.31 -1.80 -7.54
CA GLY A 39 4.77 -2.25 -8.82
C GLY A 39 5.82 -2.84 -9.76
N GLY A 40 7.07 -2.35 -9.69
CA GLY A 40 8.20 -2.90 -10.44
C GLY A 40 8.83 -4.15 -9.80
N ARG A 41 8.48 -4.47 -8.56
CA ARG A 41 9.06 -5.58 -7.77
C ARG A 41 8.14 -6.79 -7.63
N ILE A 42 6.83 -6.57 -7.66
CA ILE A 42 5.85 -7.65 -7.59
C ILE A 42 5.56 -8.23 -8.98
N ALA A 43 5.31 -9.54 -9.06
CA ALA A 43 4.94 -10.17 -10.33
C ALA A 43 3.59 -9.62 -10.84
N GLY A 44 3.47 -9.43 -12.16
CA GLY A 44 2.32 -8.79 -12.80
C GLY A 44 0.96 -9.40 -12.43
N GLN A 45 0.91 -10.71 -12.21
CA GLN A 45 -0.30 -11.43 -11.80
C GLN A 45 -0.90 -10.90 -10.48
N TRP A 46 -0.07 -10.36 -9.58
CA TRP A 46 -0.48 -9.85 -8.28
C TRP A 46 -0.89 -8.38 -8.29
N HIS A 47 -0.59 -7.62 -9.35
CA HIS A 47 -0.90 -6.19 -9.43
C HIS A 47 -2.40 -5.94 -9.21
N GLY A 48 -3.23 -6.79 -9.81
CA GLY A 48 -4.68 -6.69 -9.71
C GLY A 48 -5.22 -6.91 -8.29
N GLN A 49 -4.52 -7.66 -7.45
CA GLN A 49 -4.95 -8.05 -6.11
C GLN A 49 -4.29 -7.21 -5.01
N TRP A 50 -3.25 -6.45 -5.35
CA TRP A 50 -2.50 -5.66 -4.38
C TRP A 50 -3.33 -4.58 -3.66
N HIS A 51 -4.45 -4.15 -4.27
CA HIS A 51 -5.40 -3.21 -3.66
C HIS A 51 -6.02 -3.74 -2.35
N TYR A 52 -6.17 -5.06 -2.17
CA TYR A 52 -6.77 -5.64 -0.96
C TYR A 52 -6.04 -5.25 0.32
N ILE A 53 -4.71 -5.12 0.27
CA ILE A 53 -3.90 -4.67 1.42
C ILE A 53 -4.30 -3.26 1.85
N TYR A 54 -4.62 -2.40 0.89
CA TYR A 54 -5.01 -1.01 1.15
C TYR A 54 -6.47 -0.86 1.55
N GLU A 55 -7.35 -1.76 1.09
CA GLU A 55 -8.72 -1.84 1.60
C GLU A 55 -8.73 -2.19 3.10
N ILE A 56 -7.96 -3.21 3.50
CA ILE A 56 -7.77 -3.58 4.92
C ILE A 56 -7.29 -2.38 5.75
N ALA A 57 -6.33 -1.62 5.23
CA ALA A 57 -5.82 -0.42 5.89
C ALA A 57 -6.93 0.63 6.10
N LEU A 58 -7.67 0.95 5.03
CA LEU A 58 -8.74 1.95 5.07
C LEU A 58 -9.89 1.54 6.01
N ASP A 59 -10.28 0.27 5.98
CA ASP A 59 -11.33 -0.27 6.85
C ASP A 59 -10.95 -0.18 8.34
N ALA A 60 -9.66 -0.34 8.66
CA ALA A 60 -9.13 -0.16 10.00
C ALA A 60 -8.96 1.32 10.39
N GLY A 61 -9.16 2.28 9.49
CA GLY A 61 -8.94 3.71 9.72
C GLY A 61 -7.48 4.16 9.59
N VAL A 62 -6.64 3.39 8.90
CA VAL A 62 -5.26 3.75 8.60
C VAL A 62 -5.25 4.78 7.47
N LYS A 63 -4.44 5.84 7.62
CA LYS A 63 -4.20 6.82 6.56
C LYS A 63 -3.24 6.25 5.52
N LEU A 64 -3.56 6.43 4.24
CA LEU A 64 -2.68 6.06 3.13
C LEU A 64 -1.92 7.29 2.62
N VAL A 65 -0.65 7.12 2.26
CA VAL A 65 0.17 8.15 1.60
C VAL A 65 0.83 7.59 0.36
N TYR A 66 1.07 8.44 -0.64
CA TYR A 66 1.89 8.06 -1.80
C TYR A 66 3.39 8.22 -1.49
N GLY A 67 4.18 7.25 -1.94
CA GLY A 67 5.64 7.37 -2.02
C GLY A 67 6.16 6.78 -3.31
N SER A 68 7.09 7.46 -3.98
CA SER A 68 7.73 6.92 -5.19
C SER A 68 8.84 5.92 -4.87
N ASP A 69 9.50 6.09 -3.71
CA ASP A 69 10.73 5.38 -3.33
C ASP A 69 11.77 5.38 -4.48
N ALA A 70 11.81 6.49 -5.22
CA ALA A 70 12.61 6.63 -6.41
C ALA A 70 14.10 6.70 -6.06
N HIS A 71 14.89 5.79 -6.67
CA HIS A 71 16.34 5.77 -6.54
C HIS A 71 17.06 6.47 -7.70
N THR A 72 16.30 6.99 -8.66
CA THR A 72 16.76 7.83 -9.78
C THR A 72 15.78 8.98 -10.01
N PRO A 73 16.23 10.14 -10.51
CA PRO A 73 15.34 11.29 -10.75
C PRO A 73 14.16 10.99 -11.68
N ASP A 74 14.37 10.19 -12.73
CA ASP A 74 13.34 9.87 -13.73
C ASP A 74 12.21 9.00 -13.18
N ALA A 75 12.41 8.34 -12.03
CA ALA A 75 11.40 7.53 -11.37
C ALA A 75 10.55 8.35 -10.38
N ILE A 76 10.87 9.62 -10.14
CA ILE A 76 10.10 10.48 -9.25
C ILE A 76 8.76 10.81 -9.94
N GLY A 77 7.65 10.56 -9.24
CA GLY A 77 6.32 10.92 -9.73
C GLY A 77 5.83 10.08 -10.90
N THR A 78 6.44 8.93 -11.17
CA THR A 78 5.73 7.89 -11.93
C THR A 78 4.64 7.36 -11.02
N HIS A 79 3.38 7.49 -11.41
CA HIS A 79 2.22 7.09 -10.59
C HIS A 79 1.48 5.89 -11.18
N ARG A 80 2.07 5.16 -12.14
CA ARG A 80 1.33 4.19 -12.97
C ARG A 80 0.78 3.04 -12.14
N PHE A 81 1.60 2.50 -11.24
CA PHE A 81 1.16 1.40 -10.38
C PHE A 81 0.16 1.89 -9.36
N VAL A 82 0.47 2.97 -8.64
CA VAL A 82 -0.43 3.51 -7.62
C VAL A 82 -1.77 3.97 -8.21
N ASP A 83 -1.79 4.61 -9.38
CA ASP A 83 -3.02 5.01 -10.07
C ASP A 83 -3.90 3.80 -10.40
N SER A 84 -3.29 2.68 -10.78
CA SER A 84 -4.02 1.43 -11.03
C SER A 84 -4.72 0.90 -9.77
N LEU A 85 -4.08 1.05 -8.61
CA LEU A 85 -4.67 0.67 -7.32
C LEU A 85 -5.75 1.66 -6.89
N LEU A 86 -5.49 2.96 -7.00
CA LEU A 86 -6.44 4.02 -6.67
C LEU A 86 -7.72 3.93 -7.49
N SER A 87 -7.66 3.41 -8.72
CA SER A 87 -8.85 3.17 -9.54
C SER A 87 -9.86 2.19 -8.91
N LYS A 88 -9.41 1.38 -7.94
CA LYS A 88 -10.20 0.39 -7.21
C LYS A 88 -10.56 0.82 -5.78
N LEU A 89 -9.89 1.85 -5.25
CA LEU A 89 -10.08 2.31 -3.88
C LEU A 89 -11.07 3.49 -3.82
N PRO A 90 -11.63 3.80 -2.63
CA PRO A 90 -12.46 4.99 -2.45
C PRO A 90 -11.75 6.28 -2.89
N LYS A 91 -12.48 7.19 -3.54
CA LYS A 91 -11.92 8.47 -3.98
C LYS A 91 -11.46 9.30 -2.78
N GLY A 92 -10.29 9.92 -2.90
CA GLY A 92 -9.74 10.77 -1.85
C GLY A 92 -9.20 10.00 -0.64
N CYS A 93 -8.91 8.71 -0.78
CA CYS A 93 -8.34 7.89 0.30
C CYS A 93 -6.89 8.22 0.66
N LEU A 94 -6.17 8.92 -0.21
CA LEU A 94 -4.82 9.41 0.07
C LEU A 94 -4.87 10.61 1.01
N GLY A 95 -4.22 10.45 2.16
CA GLY A 95 -3.94 11.52 3.10
C GLY A 95 -2.84 12.45 2.59
N ARG A 96 -2.95 13.71 3.00
CA ARG A 96 -1.95 14.76 2.78
C ARG A 96 -0.87 14.68 3.86
N PRO A 97 0.35 15.17 3.58
CA PRO A 97 1.44 15.17 4.57
C PRO A 97 1.05 15.78 5.93
N GLU A 98 0.24 16.85 5.93
CA GLU A 98 -0.18 17.55 7.14
C GLU A 98 -1.13 16.71 8.01
N GLU A 99 -1.81 15.74 7.41
CA GLU A 99 -2.73 14.83 8.11
C GLU A 99 -1.98 13.71 8.83
N VAL A 100 -0.72 13.45 8.46
CA VAL A 100 0.14 12.42 9.05
C VAL A 100 1.04 12.98 10.15
N ILE A 101 1.47 14.24 10.01
CA ILE A 101 2.49 14.85 10.88
C ILE A 101 1.89 15.48 12.16
N LYS A 102 0.57 15.72 12.23
CA LYS A 102 -0.05 16.39 13.38
C LYS A 102 -0.32 15.42 14.55
N LYS A 103 0.40 15.65 15.67
CA LYS A 103 0.00 15.26 17.04
C LYS A 103 -0.92 16.31 17.63
#